data_AF-A0A815SRT7-F1
#
_entry.id   AF-A0A815SRT7-F1
#
_cell.length_a   1.000
_cell.length_b   1.000
_cell.length_c   1.000
_cell.angle_alpha   90.00
_cell.angle_beta   90.00
_cell.angle_gamma   90.00
#
_symmetry.space_group_name_H-M   'P 1'
#
loop_
_entity.id
_entity.type
_entity.pdbx_description
1 polymer ?
#
loop_
_entity_poly.entity_id
_entity_poly.type
_entity_poly.pdbx_seq_one_letter_code
_entity_poly.pdbx_strand_id
1 'polypeptide(L)'
;MIEIYCTNVYDGTRYDCGMCIGADDLWSQTRKFVHDDREPINLGYVAYRGSVPIEQVLEKADRENVLFYVRSEMHLFNVLCVYRRAGAEEELNECFGSASCCAPARNALPQLKTNFHWSVYYREPLSEWSRGRLVSLGDAAHSMLPYAAPGVAQALEDAATLVAAYSKYGAKDILSLFKTYEQERIPRSARVAQFNALKVLYLLSI
;
A
#
# COMPACT_ATOMS: atom_id res chain seq x y z
N MET A 1 6.73 -16.92 -29.20
CA MET A 1 6.44 -17.13 -27.77
C MET A 1 7.45 -16.32 -26.99
N ILE A 2 7.02 -15.49 -26.04
CA ILE A 2 7.94 -14.85 -25.09
C ILE A 2 8.24 -15.90 -24.03
N GLU A 3 9.47 -16.41 -24.00
CA GLU A 3 9.96 -17.21 -22.89
C GLU A 3 10.22 -16.28 -21.70
N ILE A 4 9.65 -16.62 -20.54
CA ILE A 4 9.90 -15.89 -19.29
C ILE A 4 10.83 -16.77 -18.45
N TYR A 5 11.96 -16.20 -18.09
CA TYR A 5 12.94 -16.81 -17.20
C TYR A 5 13.16 -15.91 -16.01
N CYS A 6 13.08 -16.47 -14.82
CA CYS A 6 13.45 -15.77 -13.60
C CYS A 6 14.93 -15.99 -13.36
N THR A 7 15.67 -14.91 -13.09
CA THR A 7 17.09 -15.01 -12.71
C THR A 7 17.22 -14.57 -11.26
N ASN A 8 17.86 -15.40 -10.44
CA ASN A 8 18.24 -15.00 -9.09
C ASN A 8 19.36 -13.95 -9.19
N VAL A 9 19.09 -12.76 -8.64
CA VAL A 9 20.00 -11.62 -8.72
C VAL A 9 21.30 -11.79 -7.93
N TYR A 10 21.35 -12.74 -6.99
CA TYR A 10 22.53 -12.95 -6.14
C TYR A 10 23.56 -13.89 -6.77
N ASP A 11 23.11 -14.92 -7.50
CA ASP A 11 23.98 -15.98 -8.02
C ASP A 11 23.87 -16.18 -9.55
N GLY A 12 22.96 -15.47 -10.22
CA GLY A 12 22.70 -15.58 -11.65
C GLY A 12 21.98 -16.86 -12.05
N THR A 13 21.50 -17.68 -11.09
CA THR A 13 20.79 -18.92 -11.38
C THR A 13 19.50 -18.61 -12.13
N ARG A 14 19.33 -19.26 -13.28
CA ARG A 14 18.14 -19.14 -14.13
C ARG A 14 17.14 -20.25 -13.84
N TYR A 15 15.88 -19.86 -13.69
CA TYR A 15 14.74 -20.76 -13.52
C TYR A 15 13.82 -20.64 -14.73
N ASP A 16 13.57 -21.77 -15.39
CA ASP A 16 12.46 -21.88 -16.33
C ASP A 16 11.17 -22.09 -15.54
N CYS A 17 10.36 -21.03 -15.51
CA CYS A 17 9.10 -21.02 -14.80
C CYS A 17 7.93 -21.07 -15.78
N GLY A 18 6.95 -21.94 -15.51
CA GLY A 18 5.70 -21.95 -16.28
C GLY A 18 4.89 -20.66 -16.10
N MET A 19 5.10 -19.94 -15.00
CA MET A 19 4.38 -18.73 -14.63
C MET A 19 5.29 -17.86 -13.73
N CYS A 20 5.21 -16.55 -13.89
CA CYS A 20 5.89 -15.55 -13.06
C CYS A 20 4.87 -14.66 -12.34
N ILE A 21 5.12 -14.35 -11.08
CA ILE A 21 4.29 -13.46 -10.26
C ILE A 21 5.11 -12.23 -9.88
N GLY A 22 4.66 -11.06 -10.31
CA GLY A 22 5.18 -9.75 -9.93
C GLY A 22 4.61 -9.30 -8.59
N ALA A 23 5.43 -9.37 -7.53
CA ALA A 23 5.08 -8.94 -6.17
C ALA A 23 6.14 -7.96 -5.61
N ASP A 24 6.64 -7.09 -6.46
CA ASP A 24 7.77 -6.17 -6.24
C ASP A 24 7.30 -4.72 -5.93
N ASP A 25 6.15 -4.61 -5.27
CA ASP A 25 5.65 -3.40 -4.60
C ASP A 25 5.43 -2.18 -5.53
N LEU A 26 5.27 -0.98 -4.95
CA LEU A 26 5.01 0.28 -5.62
C LEU A 26 6.02 0.60 -6.74
N TRP A 27 7.28 0.19 -6.60
CA TRP A 27 8.35 0.46 -7.58
C TRP A 27 8.57 -0.71 -8.55
N SER A 28 7.52 -1.52 -8.74
CA SER A 28 7.56 -2.74 -9.54
C SER A 28 8.21 -2.54 -10.90
N GLN A 29 9.26 -3.32 -11.16
CA GLN A 29 9.85 -3.48 -12.48
C GLN A 29 9.08 -4.52 -13.29
N THR A 30 8.45 -5.50 -12.64
CA THR A 30 7.65 -6.51 -13.35
C THR A 30 6.41 -5.89 -14.02
N ARG A 31 5.82 -4.86 -13.41
CA ARG A 31 4.68 -4.10 -13.93
C ARG A 31 4.93 -3.53 -15.33
N LYS A 32 6.17 -3.13 -15.65
CA LYS A 32 6.60 -2.58 -16.95
C LYS A 32 6.52 -3.58 -18.10
N PHE A 33 6.48 -4.88 -17.79
CA PHE A 33 6.29 -5.93 -18.79
C PHE A 33 4.82 -6.22 -19.06
N VAL A 34 3.92 -5.82 -18.16
CA VAL A 34 2.48 -5.96 -18.33
C VAL A 34 1.92 -4.76 -19.11
N HIS A 35 2.27 -3.54 -18.70
CA HIS A 35 1.78 -2.27 -19.28
C HIS A 35 2.90 -1.32 -19.65
N ASP A 36 2.59 -0.36 -20.53
CA ASP A 36 3.38 0.88 -20.68
C ASP A 36 3.12 1.78 -19.47
N ASP A 37 3.72 1.38 -18.36
CA ASP A 37 3.41 1.89 -17.03
C ASP A 37 4.16 3.19 -16.75
N ARG A 38 3.44 4.15 -16.16
CA ARG A 38 4.02 5.41 -15.70
C ARG A 38 4.61 5.23 -14.31
N GLU A 39 5.69 5.95 -14.03
CA GLU A 39 6.30 5.97 -12.70
C GLU A 39 5.30 6.49 -11.62
N PRO A 40 5.46 6.09 -10.35
CA PRO A 40 4.64 6.59 -9.25
C PRO A 40 4.62 8.12 -9.17
N ILE A 41 3.43 8.68 -8.98
CA ILE A 41 3.23 10.13 -8.83
C ILE A 41 3.42 10.48 -7.36
N ASN A 42 4.45 11.27 -7.04
CA ASN A 42 4.61 11.82 -5.70
C ASN A 42 3.52 12.86 -5.45
N LEU A 43 2.69 12.67 -4.43
CA LEU A 43 1.59 13.59 -4.12
C LEU A 43 2.03 14.82 -3.29
N GLY A 44 3.31 14.88 -2.88
CA GLY A 44 3.86 15.93 -2.03
C GLY A 44 3.50 15.78 -0.55
N TYR A 45 2.98 14.61 -0.16
CA TYR A 45 2.66 14.28 1.22
C TYR A 45 3.72 13.40 1.84
N VAL A 46 3.98 13.59 3.13
CA VAL A 46 4.89 12.76 3.92
C VAL A 46 4.14 12.15 5.08
N ALA A 47 4.28 10.82 5.22
CA ALA A 47 3.78 10.03 6.31
C ALA A 47 4.86 9.84 7.38
N TYR A 48 4.57 10.24 8.62
CA TYR A 48 5.38 9.94 9.80
C TYR A 48 4.72 8.87 10.63
N ARG A 49 5.52 7.97 11.22
CA ARG A 49 5.02 6.94 12.13
C ARG A 49 5.66 7.04 13.50
N GLY A 50 4.83 6.87 14.52
CA GLY A 50 5.23 6.79 15.91
C GLY A 50 4.53 5.64 16.63
N SER A 51 5.05 5.26 17.78
CA SER A 51 4.40 4.29 18.66
C SER A 51 4.39 4.83 20.07
N VAL A 52 3.22 4.91 20.70
CA VAL A 52 3.07 5.33 22.09
C VAL A 52 2.49 4.24 22.95
N PRO A 53 2.86 4.12 24.23
CA PRO A 53 2.19 3.20 25.14
C PRO A 53 0.68 3.49 25.22
N ILE A 54 -0.15 2.46 25.15
CA ILE A 54 -1.62 2.60 25.05
C ILE A 54 -2.21 3.37 26.23
N GLU A 55 -1.64 3.20 27.42
CA GLU A 55 -2.02 3.91 28.64
C GLU A 55 -1.87 5.43 28.54
N GLN A 56 -1.04 5.93 27.63
CA GLN A 56 -0.85 7.37 27.40
C GLN A 56 -1.89 7.96 26.42
N VAL A 57 -2.72 7.12 25.79
CA VAL A 57 -3.68 7.50 24.73
C VAL A 57 -5.12 7.57 25.22
N LEU A 58 -5.47 6.79 26.25
CA LEU A 58 -6.85 6.49 26.65
C LEU A 58 -7.71 7.70 27.05
N GLU A 59 -7.14 8.86 27.34
CA GLU A 59 -7.92 10.03 27.77
C GLU A 59 -8.39 10.95 26.62
N LYS A 60 -7.81 10.89 25.41
CA LYS A 60 -7.92 12.02 24.46
C LYS A 60 -8.08 11.68 22.97
N ALA A 61 -8.36 10.45 22.58
CA ALA A 61 -8.52 10.12 21.16
C ALA A 61 -9.83 10.66 20.54
N ASP A 62 -9.73 11.65 19.65
CA ASP A 62 -10.85 12.12 18.82
C ASP A 62 -11.00 11.22 17.58
N ARG A 63 -12.23 10.78 17.29
CA ARG A 63 -12.57 9.76 16.28
C ARG A 63 -12.39 10.24 14.85
N GLU A 64 -12.27 11.55 14.63
CA GLU A 64 -12.34 12.14 13.28
C GLU A 64 -10.99 12.28 12.57
N ASN A 65 -9.85 12.29 13.28
CA ASN A 65 -8.56 12.65 12.68
C ASN A 65 -7.36 11.76 13.05
N VAL A 66 -7.59 10.60 13.67
CA VAL A 66 -6.52 9.63 13.97
C VAL A 66 -7.03 8.22 13.68
N LEU A 67 -6.30 7.42 12.90
CA LEU A 67 -6.69 6.02 12.62
C LEU A 67 -6.02 5.06 13.62
N PHE A 68 -6.82 4.17 14.21
CA PHE A 68 -6.45 3.30 15.33
C PHE A 68 -6.35 1.82 14.92
N TYR A 69 -5.40 1.09 15.50
CA TYR A 69 -5.53 -0.37 15.70
C TYR A 69 -4.97 -0.75 17.07
N VAL A 70 -5.79 -1.43 17.88
CA VAL A 70 -5.44 -1.98 19.19
C VAL A 70 -5.65 -3.49 19.12
N ARG A 71 -4.62 -4.27 19.47
CA ARG A 71 -4.74 -5.71 19.74
C ARG A 71 -4.47 -5.93 21.23
N SER A 72 -5.22 -6.82 21.87
CA SER A 72 -5.29 -7.04 23.32
C SER A 72 -3.98 -7.38 24.04
N GLU A 73 -2.88 -7.61 23.32
CA GLU A 73 -1.57 -7.97 23.86
C GLU A 73 -0.43 -7.06 23.36
N MET A 74 -0.75 -6.02 22.59
CA MET A 74 0.24 -5.02 22.15
C MET A 74 -0.03 -3.70 22.86
N HIS A 75 0.89 -3.32 23.75
CA HIS A 75 0.81 -2.08 24.54
C HIS A 75 1.11 -0.81 23.73
N LEU A 76 1.05 -0.83 22.39
CA LEU A 76 1.50 0.28 21.54
C LEU A 76 0.40 0.78 20.60
N PHE A 77 0.27 2.10 20.52
CA PHE A 77 -0.61 2.83 19.61
C PHE A 77 0.19 3.45 18.47
N ASN A 78 -0.17 3.15 17.23
CA ASN A 78 0.53 3.65 16.04
C ASN A 78 -0.07 4.99 15.59
N VAL A 79 0.76 6.03 15.55
CA VAL A 79 0.36 7.37 15.08
C VAL A 79 0.83 7.53 13.64
N LEU A 80 -0.10 7.72 12.71
CA LEU A 80 0.21 8.11 11.33
C LEU A 80 -0.16 9.58 11.14
N CYS A 81 0.84 10.39 10.84
CA CYS A 81 0.64 11.79 10.46
C CYS A 81 0.98 11.96 8.99
N VAL A 82 0.05 12.47 8.18
CA VAL A 82 0.25 12.73 6.75
C VAL A 82 0.09 14.23 6.49
N TYR A 83 1.15 14.87 5.99
CA TYR A 83 1.15 16.33 5.78
C TYR A 83 1.75 16.72 4.43
N ARG A 84 1.26 17.83 3.85
CA ARG A 84 1.70 18.37 2.57
C ARG A 84 2.86 19.35 2.77
N ARG A 85 4.09 18.85 2.62
CA ARG A 85 5.39 19.53 2.44
C ARG A 85 6.47 18.69 3.13
N ALA A 86 7.67 18.73 2.56
CA ALA A 86 8.66 17.69 2.72
C ALA A 86 9.76 18.07 3.71
N GLY A 87 9.82 17.34 4.82
CA GLY A 87 11.09 16.73 5.23
C GLY A 87 11.85 17.35 6.40
N ALA A 88 11.36 18.40 7.07
CA ALA A 88 12.02 18.93 8.26
C ALA A 88 11.17 18.77 9.53
N GLU A 89 11.82 18.38 10.63
CA GLU A 89 11.21 18.29 11.98
C GLU A 89 10.62 19.64 12.45
N GLU A 90 11.17 20.74 11.94
CA GLU A 90 10.67 22.10 12.14
C GLU A 90 9.24 22.26 11.58
N GLU A 91 8.94 21.72 10.39
CA GLU A 91 7.61 21.82 9.76
C GLU A 91 6.54 21.01 10.51
N LEU A 92 6.93 19.86 11.08
CA LEU A 92 6.07 19.05 11.93
C LEU A 92 5.67 19.82 13.21
N ASN A 93 6.62 20.52 13.83
CA ASN A 93 6.36 21.36 15.00
C ASN A 93 5.54 22.60 14.65
N GLU A 94 5.73 23.21 13.49
CA GLU A 94 4.89 24.33 13.04
C GLU A 94 3.42 23.89 12.84
N CYS A 95 3.21 22.72 12.23
CA CYS A 95 1.86 22.23 11.95
C CYS A 95 1.16 21.69 13.19
N PHE A 96 1.82 20.79 13.92
CA PHE A 96 1.22 20.04 15.01
C PHE A 96 1.58 20.57 16.40
N GLY A 97 2.55 21.48 16.53
CA GLY A 97 2.86 22.16 17.79
C GLY A 97 1.98 23.38 18.07
N SER A 98 1.30 23.90 17.05
CA SER A 98 0.47 25.12 17.13
C SER A 98 -0.76 24.94 18.04
N ALA A 99 -1.18 26.01 18.72
CA ALA A 99 -2.39 25.98 19.57
C ALA A 99 -3.68 25.64 18.81
N SER A 100 -3.69 25.86 17.49
CA SER A 100 -4.76 25.47 16.56
C SER A 100 -4.86 23.96 16.33
N CYS A 101 -3.80 23.20 16.59
CA CYS A 101 -3.83 21.75 16.49
C CYS A 101 -4.48 21.12 17.73
N CYS A 102 -5.31 20.09 17.53
CA CYS A 102 -5.98 19.43 18.65
C CYS A 102 -4.95 18.82 19.60
N ALA A 103 -5.21 18.94 20.91
CA ALA A 103 -4.30 18.45 21.96
C ALA A 103 -3.81 16.99 21.76
N PRO A 104 -4.62 16.04 21.24
CA PRO A 104 -4.17 14.67 21.00
C PRO A 104 -3.06 14.58 19.94
N ALA A 105 -3.20 15.30 18.83
CA ALA A 105 -2.19 15.31 17.76
C ALA A 105 -0.90 15.98 18.24
N ARG A 106 -0.98 17.06 19.04
CA ARG A 106 0.21 17.70 19.63
C ARG A 106 0.94 16.78 20.60
N ASN A 107 0.19 16.08 21.45
CA ASN A 107 0.75 15.17 22.45
C ASN A 107 1.41 13.94 21.81
N ALA A 108 0.98 13.56 20.61
CA ALA A 108 1.59 12.47 19.85
C ALA A 108 2.88 12.88 19.13
N LEU A 109 3.11 14.19 18.91
CA LEU A 109 4.25 14.70 18.14
C LEU A 109 5.63 14.25 18.67
N PRO A 110 5.92 14.30 19.99
CA PRO A 110 7.22 13.85 20.52
C PRO A 110 7.50 12.35 20.33
N GLN A 111 6.48 11.60 19.91
CA GLN A 111 6.51 10.15 19.80
C GLN A 111 6.63 9.69 18.35
N LEU A 112 6.55 10.62 17.40
CA LEU A 112 6.84 10.37 15.99
C LEU A 112 8.35 10.20 15.80
N LYS A 113 8.73 9.22 15.00
CA LYS A 113 10.11 9.08 14.55
C LYS A 113 10.33 10.01 13.37
N THR A 114 10.76 11.24 13.63
CA THR A 114 10.97 12.27 12.60
C THR A 114 12.04 11.87 11.58
N ASN A 115 13.02 11.08 12.02
CA ASN A 115 14.09 10.50 11.20
C ASN A 115 13.60 9.45 10.19
N PHE A 116 12.38 8.93 10.35
CA PHE A 116 11.86 7.83 9.54
C PHE A 116 10.45 8.12 9.05
N HIS A 117 10.41 8.59 7.81
CA HIS A 117 9.21 9.08 7.14
C HIS A 117 9.11 8.52 5.72
N TRP A 118 7.90 8.50 5.16
CA TRP A 118 7.62 7.98 3.82
C TRP A 118 6.90 9.02 2.98
N SER A 119 7.45 9.34 1.82
CA SER A 119 6.68 10.09 0.82
C SER A 119 5.49 9.26 0.34
N VAL A 120 4.33 9.89 0.22
CA VAL A 120 3.10 9.26 -0.27
C VAL A 120 3.05 9.38 -1.78
N TYR A 121 2.94 8.23 -2.43
CA TYR A 121 2.84 8.10 -3.87
C TYR A 121 1.48 7.57 -4.28
N TYR A 122 1.13 7.87 -5.52
CA TYR A 122 -0.06 7.38 -6.18
C TYR A 122 0.29 6.73 -7.51
N ARG A 123 -0.49 5.72 -7.88
CA ARG A 123 -0.45 5.12 -9.21
C ARG A 123 -1.86 5.05 -9.78
N GLU A 124 -1.95 5.31 -11.07
CA GLU A 124 -3.19 5.08 -11.81
C GLU A 124 -3.55 3.58 -11.77
N PRO A 125 -4.84 3.24 -11.56
CA PRO A 125 -5.30 1.86 -11.61
C PRO A 125 -5.06 1.22 -12.98
N LEU A 126 -4.61 -0.03 -12.97
CA LEU A 126 -4.44 -0.82 -14.18
C LEU A 126 -5.75 -1.53 -14.56
N SER A 127 -6.05 -1.61 -15.85
CA SER A 127 -7.20 -2.35 -16.39
C SER A 127 -6.94 -3.85 -16.59
N GLU A 128 -5.67 -4.27 -16.61
CA GLU A 128 -5.22 -5.66 -16.73
C GLU A 128 -4.03 -5.84 -15.78
N TRP A 129 -3.82 -7.03 -15.20
CA TRP A 129 -2.70 -7.27 -14.27
C TRP A 129 -1.70 -8.30 -14.81
N SER A 130 -1.99 -8.88 -15.97
CA SER A 130 -1.22 -9.96 -16.56
C SER A 130 -0.94 -9.77 -18.05
N ARG A 131 0.18 -10.34 -18.49
CA ARG A 131 0.54 -10.44 -19.90
C ARG A 131 1.34 -11.71 -20.14
N GLY A 132 0.86 -12.56 -21.05
CA GLY A 132 1.51 -13.84 -21.35
C GLY A 132 1.54 -14.74 -20.12
N ARG A 133 2.74 -14.97 -19.56
CA ARG A 133 2.96 -15.83 -18.37
C ARG A 133 3.30 -15.05 -17.10
N LEU A 134 3.21 -13.71 -17.13
CA LEU A 134 3.42 -12.83 -15.98
C LEU A 134 2.10 -12.28 -15.47
N VAL A 135 1.90 -12.28 -14.16
CA VAL A 135 0.79 -11.60 -13.48
C VAL A 135 1.30 -10.82 -12.28
N SER A 136 0.74 -9.65 -12.01
CA SER A 136 1.08 -8.82 -10.85
C SER A 136 0.10 -9.05 -9.69
N LEU A 137 0.56 -8.87 -8.45
CA LEU A 137 -0.28 -8.84 -7.24
C LEU A 137 0.19 -7.77 -6.24
N GLY A 138 -0.65 -7.47 -5.24
CA GLY A 138 -0.34 -6.46 -4.23
C GLY A 138 -0.12 -5.07 -4.84
N ASP A 139 0.78 -4.29 -4.26
CA ASP A 139 1.06 -2.91 -4.69
C ASP A 139 1.58 -2.81 -6.14
N ALA A 140 2.23 -3.87 -6.65
CA ALA A 140 2.61 -3.95 -8.06
C ALA A 140 1.37 -3.89 -8.98
N ALA A 141 0.26 -4.52 -8.58
CA ALA A 141 -0.99 -4.51 -9.33
C ALA A 141 -1.89 -3.31 -8.99
N HIS A 142 -2.03 -2.98 -7.71
CA HIS A 142 -3.07 -2.06 -7.22
C HIS A 142 -2.63 -1.21 -6.01
N SER A 143 -1.44 -0.63 -6.04
CA SER A 143 -1.04 0.33 -4.99
C SER A 143 -2.10 1.42 -4.80
N MET A 144 -2.37 1.75 -3.54
CA MET A 144 -3.48 2.62 -3.15
C MET A 144 -3.10 3.49 -1.95
N LEU A 145 -3.83 4.60 -1.78
CA LEU A 145 -3.57 5.53 -0.70
C LEU A 145 -3.81 4.87 0.68
N PRO A 146 -2.92 5.10 1.67
CA PRO A 146 -2.87 4.30 2.90
C PRO A 146 -3.85 4.78 3.98
N TYR A 147 -5.06 5.20 3.64
CA TYR A 147 -6.02 5.72 4.64
C TYR A 147 -6.46 4.64 5.64
N ALA A 148 -7.01 3.52 5.16
CA ALA A 148 -7.45 2.40 5.99
C ALA A 148 -6.41 1.28 6.10
N ALA A 149 -5.17 1.54 5.68
CA ALA A 149 -4.08 0.57 5.56
C ALA A 149 -4.47 -0.79 4.94
N PRO A 150 -5.24 -0.84 3.83
CA PRO A 150 -5.78 -2.09 3.31
C PRO A 150 -4.77 -2.96 2.52
N GLY A 151 -3.59 -2.42 2.18
CA GLY A 151 -2.68 -3.01 1.19
C GLY A 151 -2.32 -4.47 1.47
N VAL A 152 -1.92 -4.80 2.71
CA VAL A 152 -1.59 -6.17 3.11
C VAL A 152 -2.79 -7.11 2.97
N ALA A 153 -3.97 -6.67 3.41
CA ALA A 153 -5.18 -7.48 3.29
C ALA A 153 -5.56 -7.71 1.82
N GLN A 154 -5.38 -6.70 0.95
CA GLN A 154 -5.61 -6.85 -0.50
C GLN A 154 -4.60 -7.81 -1.14
N ALA A 155 -3.32 -7.75 -0.78
CA ALA A 155 -2.31 -8.70 -1.26
C ALA A 155 -2.60 -10.14 -0.83
N LEU A 156 -3.11 -10.34 0.40
CA LEU A 156 -3.53 -11.67 0.88
C LEU A 156 -4.76 -12.18 0.13
N GLU A 157 -5.75 -11.32 -0.15
CA GLU A 157 -6.89 -11.67 -1.00
C GLU A 157 -6.42 -12.07 -2.41
N ASP A 158 -5.43 -11.36 -2.97
CA ASP A 158 -4.87 -11.72 -4.28
C ASP A 158 -4.24 -13.10 -4.30
N ALA A 159 -3.39 -13.39 -3.30
CA ALA A 159 -2.72 -14.68 -3.18
C ALA A 159 -3.75 -15.81 -3.06
N ALA A 160 -4.80 -15.63 -2.25
CA ALA A 160 -5.87 -16.59 -2.10
C ALA A 160 -6.62 -16.83 -3.43
N THR A 161 -6.99 -15.77 -4.16
CA THR A 161 -7.66 -15.91 -5.46
C THR A 161 -6.75 -16.55 -6.51
N LEU A 162 -5.47 -16.20 -6.57
CA LEU A 162 -4.50 -16.82 -7.48
C LEU A 162 -4.34 -18.32 -7.20
N VAL A 163 -4.24 -18.71 -5.93
CA VAL A 163 -4.17 -20.12 -5.54
C VAL A 163 -5.44 -20.86 -5.96
N ALA A 164 -6.63 -20.29 -5.72
CA ALA A 164 -7.90 -20.90 -6.12
C ALA A 164 -8.02 -21.05 -7.64
N ALA A 165 -7.62 -20.03 -8.41
CA ALA A 165 -7.58 -20.09 -9.86
C ALA A 165 -6.55 -21.14 -10.35
N TYR A 166 -5.38 -21.22 -9.71
CA TYR A 166 -4.37 -22.22 -10.02
C TYR A 166 -4.86 -23.64 -9.75
N SER A 167 -5.57 -23.88 -8.64
CA SER A 167 -6.17 -25.20 -8.36
C SER A 167 -7.19 -25.62 -9.42
N LYS A 168 -7.88 -24.68 -10.06
CA LYS A 168 -8.88 -24.95 -11.11
C LYS A 168 -8.26 -25.21 -12.48
N TYR A 169 -7.32 -24.37 -12.91
CA TYR A 169 -6.79 -24.37 -14.27
C TYR A 169 -5.40 -25.01 -14.39
N GLY A 170 -4.57 -24.85 -13.35
CA GLY A 170 -3.16 -25.21 -13.34
C GLY A 170 -2.32 -24.43 -14.36
N ALA A 171 -1.03 -24.76 -14.46
CA ALA A 171 -0.11 -24.12 -15.40
C ALA A 171 -0.39 -24.42 -16.89
N LYS A 172 -1.32 -25.34 -17.19
CA LYS A 172 -1.71 -25.73 -18.56
C LYS A 172 -2.63 -24.70 -19.23
N ASP A 173 -3.39 -23.93 -18.44
CA ASP A 173 -4.31 -22.91 -18.94
C ASP A 173 -4.17 -21.60 -18.13
N ILE A 174 -2.99 -20.99 -18.28
CA ILE A 174 -2.61 -19.77 -17.58
C ILE A 174 -3.49 -18.58 -17.97
N LEU A 175 -3.94 -18.51 -19.22
CA LEU A 175 -4.77 -17.40 -19.67
C LEU A 175 -6.13 -17.41 -18.95
N SER A 176 -6.78 -18.58 -18.82
CA SER A 176 -8.02 -18.69 -18.04
C SER A 176 -7.80 -18.46 -16.55
N LEU A 177 -6.64 -18.87 -16.02
CA LEU A 177 -6.25 -18.62 -14.63
C LEU A 177 -6.16 -17.11 -14.36
N PHE A 178 -5.35 -16.39 -15.12
CA PHE A 178 -5.16 -14.95 -14.95
C PHE A 178 -6.44 -14.17 -15.18
N LYS A 179 -7.21 -14.51 -16.20
CA LYS A 179 -8.51 -13.88 -16.46
C LYS A 179 -9.48 -14.04 -15.28
N THR A 180 -9.53 -15.24 -14.68
CA THR A 180 -10.38 -15.48 -13.50
C THR A 180 -9.93 -14.63 -12.31
N TYR A 181 -8.63 -14.59 -12.06
CA TYR A 181 -8.04 -13.77 -11.00
C TYR A 181 -8.35 -12.28 -11.19
N GLU A 182 -8.12 -11.74 -12.38
CA GLU A 182 -8.38 -10.34 -12.72
C GLU A 182 -9.86 -9.97 -12.59
N GLN A 183 -10.76 -10.83 -13.09
CA GLN A 183 -12.21 -10.62 -13.01
C GLN A 183 -12.73 -10.49 -11.58
N GLU A 184 -12.12 -11.21 -10.63
CA GLU A 184 -12.49 -11.13 -9.22
C GLU A 184 -11.82 -9.94 -8.52
N ARG A 185 -10.53 -9.71 -8.81
CA ARG A 185 -9.69 -8.85 -7.98
C ARG A 185 -9.61 -7.40 -8.45
N ILE A 186 -9.67 -7.13 -9.76
CA ILE A 186 -9.66 -5.75 -10.27
C ILE A 186 -10.85 -4.95 -9.72
N PRO A 187 -12.12 -5.44 -9.79
CA PRO A 187 -13.25 -4.67 -9.25
C PRO A 187 -13.19 -4.54 -7.72
N ARG A 188 -12.70 -5.57 -7.02
CA ARG A 188 -12.62 -5.60 -5.56
C ARG A 188 -11.55 -4.65 -5.01
N SER A 189 -10.39 -4.57 -5.65
CA SER A 189 -9.32 -3.62 -5.30
C SER A 189 -9.71 -2.19 -5.65
N ALA A 190 -10.33 -1.96 -6.82
CA ALA A 190 -10.79 -0.64 -7.25
C ALA A 190 -11.78 0.00 -6.25
N ARG A 191 -12.73 -0.79 -5.71
CA ARG A 191 -13.66 -0.30 -4.67
C ARG A 191 -12.93 0.15 -3.40
N VAL A 192 -11.89 -0.57 -2.98
CA VAL A 192 -11.10 -0.19 -1.81
C VAL A 192 -10.24 1.04 -2.09
N ALA A 193 -9.58 1.08 -3.25
CA ALA A 193 -8.79 2.22 -3.66
C ALA A 193 -9.65 3.49 -3.72
N GLN A 194 -10.87 3.40 -4.29
CA GLN A 194 -11.82 4.51 -4.33
C GLN A 194 -12.26 4.95 -2.94
N PHE A 195 -12.60 4.02 -2.04
CA PHE A 195 -12.93 4.35 -0.65
C PHE A 195 -11.80 5.09 0.06
N ASN A 196 -10.56 4.62 -0.11
CA ASN A 196 -9.38 5.26 0.48
C ASN A 196 -9.15 6.65 -0.13
N ALA A 197 -9.24 6.79 -1.45
CA ALA A 197 -9.06 8.07 -2.13
C ALA A 197 -10.10 9.11 -1.70
N LEU A 198 -11.39 8.74 -1.61
CA LEU A 198 -12.45 9.64 -1.13
C LEU A 198 -12.20 10.09 0.31
N LYS A 199 -11.71 9.20 1.17
CA LYS A 199 -11.38 9.55 2.55
C LYS A 199 -10.16 10.44 2.67
N VAL A 200 -9.12 10.21 1.86
CA VAL A 200 -7.98 11.12 1.77
C VAL A 200 -8.44 12.50 1.28
N LEU A 201 -9.18 12.57 0.17
CA LEU A 201 -9.67 13.84 -0.37
C LEU A 201 -10.55 14.60 0.63
N TYR A 202 -11.41 13.89 1.38
CA TYR A 202 -12.19 14.49 2.47
C TYR A 202 -11.29 15.12 3.54
N LEU A 203 -10.28 14.39 4.03
CA LEU A 203 -9.33 14.90 5.03
C LEU A 203 -8.50 16.09 4.52
N LEU A 204 -8.20 16.14 3.22
CA LEU A 204 -7.44 17.23 2.60
C LEU A 204 -8.28 18.47 2.27
N SER A 205 -9.60 18.39 2.42
CA SER A 205 -10.54 19.49 2.17
C SER A 205 -10.93 20.28 3.42
N ILE A 206 -10.34 19.93 4.58
CA ILE A 206 -10.52 20.54 5.89
C ILE A 206 -9.22 21.26 6.25
#